data_AF-A0A9X2ZL16-F1
#
_entry.id   AF-A0A9X2ZL16-F1
#
_cell.length_a   1.000
_cell.length_b   1.000
_cell.length_c   1.000
_cell.angle_alpha   90.00
_cell.angle_beta   90.00
_cell.angle_gamma   90.00
#
_symmetry.space_group_name_H-M   'P 1'
#
loop_
_entity.id
_entity.type
_entity.pdbx_description
1 polymer ?
#
loop_
_entity_poly.entity_id
_entity_poly.type
_entity_poly.pdbx_seq_one_letter_code
_entity_poly.pdbx_strand_id
1 'polypeptide(L)'
;MKAFKLENEPKIETGFKTPENYFENFSVSLLEKLPQNEPKTISLFARNRKTFIAAAAVLVIALTVPIVNKYVTKSKELDEATLETYLSYQSNLIQYDLIHELDTNDIKNLDKNIALGDDTIEDLLSSNANIEHLILE
;
A
#
# COMPACT_ATOMS: atom_id res chain seq x y z
N MET A 1 85.64 -68.60 -13.72
CA MET A 1 84.31 -68.21 -13.19
C MET A 1 83.59 -69.47 -12.75
N LYS A 2 82.91 -69.46 -11.60
CA LYS A 2 82.11 -70.62 -11.14
C LYS A 2 80.78 -70.66 -11.91
N ALA A 3 80.29 -71.85 -12.22
CA ALA A 3 79.02 -72.03 -12.95
C ALA A 3 77.83 -71.61 -12.06
N PHE A 4 77.03 -70.67 -12.56
CA PHE A 4 75.80 -70.20 -11.93
C PHE A 4 74.71 -71.26 -12.15
N LYS A 5 74.24 -71.93 -11.09
CA LYS A 5 73.20 -72.98 -11.17
C LYS A 5 71.92 -72.44 -10.53
N LEU A 6 70.91 -72.09 -11.34
CA LEU A 6 69.67 -71.45 -10.88
C LEU A 6 68.66 -72.43 -10.26
N GLU A 7 68.82 -73.74 -10.45
CA GLU A 7 67.77 -74.72 -10.15
C GLU A 7 67.76 -75.29 -8.72
N ASN A 8 68.78 -75.01 -7.90
CA ASN A 8 68.94 -75.65 -6.58
C ASN A 8 69.07 -74.69 -5.37
N GLU A 9 68.79 -73.39 -5.54
CA GLU A 9 68.82 -72.42 -4.43
C GLU A 9 67.40 -71.96 -4.05
N PRO A 10 67.11 -71.73 -2.75
CA PRO A 10 65.80 -71.24 -2.33
C PRO A 10 65.53 -69.88 -2.96
N LYS A 11 64.41 -69.77 -3.67
CA LYS A 11 63.98 -68.54 -4.35
C LYS A 11 63.86 -67.41 -3.33
N ILE A 12 64.63 -66.35 -3.48
CA ILE A 12 64.59 -65.17 -2.60
C ILE A 12 63.17 -64.57 -2.70
N GLU A 13 62.42 -64.60 -1.60
CA GLU A 13 61.11 -63.95 -1.56
C GLU A 13 61.27 -62.44 -1.66
N THR A 14 60.49 -61.82 -2.54
CA THR A 14 60.53 -60.38 -2.76
C THR A 14 60.04 -59.67 -1.50
N GLY A 15 60.88 -58.84 -0.87
CA GLY A 15 60.52 -58.09 0.35
C GLY A 15 59.39 -57.05 0.17
N PHE A 16 58.96 -56.82 -1.07
CA PHE A 16 57.83 -55.96 -1.41
C PHE A 16 56.58 -56.81 -1.63
N LYS A 17 55.95 -57.25 -0.55
CA LYS A 17 54.64 -57.90 -0.58
C LYS A 17 53.59 -56.93 -0.04
N THR A 18 52.50 -56.74 -0.77
CA THR A 18 51.37 -55.95 -0.27
C THR A 18 50.70 -56.68 0.90
N PRO A 19 50.19 -55.96 1.91
CA PRO A 19 49.41 -56.57 2.98
C PRO A 19 48.23 -57.36 2.43
N GLU A 20 47.82 -58.38 3.20
CA GLU A 20 46.66 -59.18 2.86
C GLU A 20 45.41 -58.29 2.74
N ASN A 21 44.63 -58.49 1.67
CA ASN A 21 43.41 -57.72 1.37
C ASN A 21 43.60 -56.20 1.17
N TYR A 22 44.83 -55.72 0.87
CA TYR A 22 45.08 -54.30 0.60
C TYR A 22 44.20 -53.76 -0.53
N PHE A 23 44.18 -54.44 -1.68
CA PHE A 23 43.42 -53.98 -2.86
C PHE A 23 41.90 -54.13 -2.67
N GLU A 24 41.46 -55.14 -1.92
CA GLU A 24 40.05 -55.37 -1.61
C GLU A 24 39.48 -54.23 -0.74
N ASN A 25 40.22 -53.81 0.28
CA ASN A 25 39.79 -52.78 1.23
C ASN A 25 40.09 -51.34 0.78
N PHE A 26 40.95 -51.17 -0.22
CA PHE A 26 41.37 -49.86 -0.73
C PHE A 26 40.18 -49.09 -1.33
N SER A 27 39.36 -49.77 -2.13
CA SER A 27 38.19 -49.15 -2.79
C SER A 27 37.18 -48.60 -1.77
N VAL A 28 36.88 -49.37 -0.73
CA VAL A 28 35.98 -48.99 0.37
C VAL A 28 36.55 -47.80 1.13
N SER A 29 37.83 -47.88 1.52
CA SER A 29 38.52 -46.81 2.26
C SER A 29 38.61 -45.51 1.46
N LEU A 30 38.71 -45.60 0.13
CA LEU A 30 38.73 -44.45 -0.76
C LEU A 30 37.35 -43.79 -0.84
N LEU A 31 36.29 -44.59 -1.01
CA LEU A 31 34.91 -44.08 -1.09
C LEU A 31 34.47 -43.41 0.23
N GLU A 32 34.86 -43.95 1.38
CA GLU A 32 34.58 -43.34 2.69
C GLU A 32 35.31 -42.01 2.92
N LYS A 33 36.50 -41.85 2.33
CA LYS A 33 37.30 -40.63 2.45
C LYS A 33 36.93 -39.56 1.43
N LEU A 34 36.14 -39.89 0.41
CA LEU A 34 35.64 -38.90 -0.53
C LEU A 34 34.59 -38.04 0.18
N PRO A 35 34.67 -36.70 0.04
CA PRO A 35 33.63 -35.83 0.58
C PRO A 35 32.29 -36.19 -0.08
N GLN A 36 31.30 -36.52 0.76
CA GLN A 36 29.91 -36.68 0.33
C GLN A 36 29.50 -35.39 -0.38
N ASN A 37 29.35 -35.46 -1.70
CA ASN A 37 28.99 -34.32 -2.53
C ASN A 37 27.48 -34.12 -2.46
N GLU A 38 26.97 -33.84 -1.25
CA GLU A 38 25.59 -33.43 -1.07
C GLU A 38 25.42 -32.07 -1.75
N PRO A 39 24.46 -31.92 -2.68
CA PRO A 39 24.24 -30.63 -3.31
C PRO A 39 23.88 -29.62 -2.22
N LYS A 40 24.64 -28.52 -2.15
CA LYS A 40 24.41 -27.42 -1.20
C LYS A 40 23.08 -26.74 -1.53
N THR A 41 21.98 -27.32 -1.06
CA THR A 41 20.63 -26.80 -1.26
C THR A 41 20.39 -25.69 -0.27
N ILE A 42 20.59 -24.45 -0.72
CA ILE A 42 20.10 -23.27 -0.01
C ILE A 42 18.59 -23.19 -0.22
N SER A 43 17.82 -23.26 0.86
CA SER A 43 16.36 -23.14 0.76
C SER A 43 16.01 -21.75 0.21
N LEU A 44 15.30 -21.74 -0.93
CA LEU A 44 14.95 -20.52 -1.68
C LEU A 44 14.21 -19.50 -0.80
N PHE A 45 13.39 -20.02 0.13
CA PHE A 45 12.61 -19.22 1.07
C PHE A 45 13.47 -18.57 2.17
N ALA A 46 14.47 -19.28 2.72
CA ALA A 46 15.31 -18.72 3.77
C ALA A 46 16.25 -17.62 3.24
N ARG A 47 16.72 -17.75 1.99
CA ARG A 47 17.58 -16.75 1.35
C ARG A 47 16.85 -15.42 1.11
N ASN A 48 15.57 -15.49 0.76
CA ASN A 48 14.82 -14.35 0.24
C ASN A 48 13.70 -13.87 1.19
N ARG A 49 13.72 -14.26 2.47
CA ARG A 49 12.66 -13.91 3.43
C ARG A 49 12.35 -12.41 3.48
N LYS A 50 13.37 -11.55 3.38
CA LYS A 50 13.21 -10.08 3.37
C LYS A 50 12.48 -9.58 2.12
N THR A 51 12.74 -10.16 0.94
CA THR A 51 12.07 -9.74 -0.30
C THR A 51 10.62 -10.21 -0.33
N PHE A 52 10.32 -11.39 0.23
CA PHE A 52 8.95 -11.83 0.42
C PHE A 52 8.17 -10.91 1.37
N ILE A 53 8.79 -10.47 2.48
CA ILE A 53 8.16 -9.50 3.41
C ILE A 53 7.96 -8.15 2.71
N ALA A 54 8.95 -7.67 1.96
CA ALA A 54 8.84 -6.41 1.21
C ALA A 54 7.72 -6.48 0.15
N ALA A 55 7.66 -7.57 -0.62
CA ALA A 55 6.60 -7.78 -1.61
C ALA A 55 5.20 -7.82 -0.95
N ALA A 56 5.08 -8.50 0.20
CA ALA A 56 3.82 -8.53 0.96
C ALA A 56 3.41 -7.14 1.46
N ALA A 57 4.35 -6.35 1.98
CA ALA A 57 4.07 -4.98 2.43
C ALA A 57 3.56 -4.09 1.29
N VAL A 58 4.16 -4.17 0.10
CA VAL A 58 3.70 -3.43 -1.09
C VAL A 58 2.29 -3.85 -1.50
N LEU A 59 1.98 -5.15 -1.44
CA LEU A 59 0.66 -5.69 -1.76
C LEU A 59 -0.42 -5.18 -0.79
N VAL A 60 -0.10 -5.17 0.51
CA VAL A 60 -0.99 -4.63 1.55
C VAL A 60 -1.25 -3.15 1.30
N ILE A 61 -0.20 -2.36 1.04
CA ILE A 61 -0.35 -0.93 0.73
C ILE A 61 -1.26 -0.77 -0.50
N ALA A 62 -0.98 -1.47 -1.60
CA ALA A 62 -1.77 -1.41 -2.84
C ALA A 62 -3.25 -1.74 -2.63
N LEU A 63 -3.57 -2.74 -1.80
CA LEU A 63 -4.95 -3.08 -1.45
C LEU A 63 -5.61 -2.04 -0.55
N THR A 64 -4.85 -1.36 0.31
CA THR A 64 -5.37 -0.32 1.21
C THR A 64 -5.60 1.04 0.54
N VAL A 65 -4.89 1.36 -0.56
CA VAL A 65 -5.05 2.64 -1.30
C VAL A 65 -6.51 2.95 -1.69
N PRO A 66 -7.27 2.07 -2.38
CA PRO A 66 -8.64 2.39 -2.79
C PRO A 66 -9.59 2.56 -1.59
N ILE A 67 -9.31 1.89 -0.47
CA ILE A 67 -10.10 1.98 0.76
C ILE A 67 -9.91 3.37 1.36
N VAL A 68 -8.66 3.78 1.59
CA VAL A 68 -8.33 5.09 2.15
C VAL A 68 -8.86 6.22 1.26
N ASN A 69 -8.73 6.09 -0.07
CA ASN A 69 -9.21 7.12 -0.99
C ASN A 69 -10.74 7.34 -0.86
N LYS A 70 -11.55 6.29 -0.68
CA LYS A 70 -13.00 6.41 -0.46
C LYS A 70 -13.41 7.08 0.85
N TYR A 71 -12.58 6.97 1.89
CA TYR A 71 -12.88 7.57 3.20
C TYR A 71 -12.32 8.99 3.32
N VAL A 72 -11.18 9.28 2.70
CA VAL A 72 -10.52 10.59 2.76
C VAL A 72 -11.20 11.61 1.83
N THR A 73 -11.67 11.21 0.64
CA THR A 73 -12.38 12.13 -0.27
C THR A 73 -13.86 12.31 0.09
N LYS A 74 -14.33 11.68 1.17
CA LYS A 74 -15.69 11.85 1.69
C LYS A 74 -15.82 13.14 2.51
N SER A 75 -15.24 14.24 2.05
CA SER A 75 -15.73 15.57 2.45
C SER A 75 -17.13 15.69 1.86
N LYS A 76 -18.13 15.47 2.71
CA LYS A 76 -19.54 15.63 2.36
C LYS A 76 -19.80 17.13 2.23
N GLU A 77 -19.30 17.74 1.16
CA GLU A 77 -19.87 19.00 0.70
C GLU A 77 -21.35 18.72 0.45
N LEU A 78 -22.19 19.49 1.14
CA LEU A 78 -23.62 19.36 0.97
C LEU A 78 -23.93 19.85 -0.44
N ASP A 79 -24.48 18.96 -1.25
CA ASP A 79 -24.93 19.29 -2.59
C ASP A 79 -25.99 20.40 -2.51
N GLU A 80 -25.88 21.38 -3.40
CA GLU A 80 -26.71 22.59 -3.40
C GLU A 80 -28.20 22.23 -3.48
N ALA A 81 -28.56 21.26 -4.34
CA ALA A 81 -29.93 20.78 -4.47
C ALA A 81 -30.46 20.13 -3.18
N THR A 82 -29.57 19.52 -2.39
CA THR A 82 -29.94 18.94 -1.09
C THR A 82 -30.16 20.03 -0.04
N LEU A 83 -29.33 21.09 -0.05
CA LEU A 83 -29.51 22.25 0.82
C LEU A 83 -30.79 23.02 0.49
N GLU A 84 -31.06 23.27 -0.78
CA GLU A 84 -32.28 23.94 -1.23
C GLU A 84 -33.53 23.16 -0.79
N THR A 85 -33.54 21.85 -1.02
CA THR A 85 -34.61 20.95 -0.57
C THR A 85 -34.78 21.07 0.96
N TYR A 86 -33.69 21.00 1.72
CA TYR A 86 -33.77 21.10 3.17
C TYR A 86 -34.35 22.44 3.63
N LEU A 87 -33.90 23.56 3.05
CA LEU A 87 -34.39 24.90 3.36
C LEU A 87 -35.86 25.09 2.95
N SER A 88 -36.29 24.52 1.82
CA SER A 88 -37.68 24.65 1.34
C SER A 88 -38.68 23.89 2.20
N TYR A 89 -38.29 22.75 2.77
CA TYR A 89 -39.17 21.90 3.59
C TYR A 89 -39.08 22.22 5.09
N GLN A 90 -38.12 23.04 5.53
CA GLN A 90 -37.94 23.40 6.93
C GLN A 90 -38.96 24.48 7.35
N SER A 91 -40.04 24.07 8.01
CA SER A 91 -41.15 24.97 8.42
C SER A 91 -40.83 25.94 9.57
N ASN A 92 -39.68 25.76 10.24
CA ASN A 92 -39.33 26.52 11.45
C ASN A 92 -38.37 27.69 11.17
N LEU A 93 -37.96 27.90 9.91
CA LEU A 93 -37.12 29.04 9.53
C LEU A 93 -38.00 30.20 9.12
N ILE A 94 -37.81 31.36 9.77
CA ILE A 94 -38.50 32.59 9.43
C ILE A 94 -37.58 33.41 8.51
N GLN A 95 -38.16 34.16 7.57
CA GLN A 95 -37.41 35.00 6.62
C GLN A 95 -36.43 35.96 7.33
N TYR A 96 -36.82 36.51 8.49
CA TYR A 96 -35.98 37.41 9.28
C TYR A 96 -34.73 36.72 9.85
N ASP A 97 -34.85 35.45 10.24
CA ASP A 97 -33.70 34.67 10.75
C ASP A 97 -32.65 34.47 9.65
N LEU A 98 -33.10 34.24 8.41
CA LEU A 98 -32.21 34.08 7.25
C LEU A 98 -31.53 35.40 6.91
N ILE A 99 -32.25 36.52 6.98
CA ILE A 99 -31.70 37.85 6.69
C ILE A 99 -30.64 38.24 7.73
N HIS A 100 -30.83 37.88 9.00
CA HIS A 100 -29.88 38.20 10.07
C HIS A 100 -28.53 37.48 9.92
N GLU A 101 -28.53 36.30 9.32
CA GLU A 101 -27.31 35.51 9.09
C GLU A 101 -26.52 35.99 7.85
N LEU A 102 -27.11 36.83 6.99
CA LEU A 102 -26.43 37.38 5.81
C LEU A 102 -25.51 38.55 6.19
N ASP A 103 -24.28 38.53 5.68
CA ASP A 103 -23.36 39.65 5.87
C ASP A 103 -23.52 40.74 4.78
N THR A 104 -22.83 41.87 4.97
CA THR A 104 -22.88 42.98 4.01
C THR A 104 -22.37 42.64 2.62
N ASN A 105 -21.45 41.67 2.50
CA ASN A 105 -20.90 41.23 1.23
C ASN A 105 -21.91 40.31 0.51
N ASP A 106 -22.58 39.43 1.24
CA ASP A 106 -23.63 38.56 0.72
C ASP A 106 -24.78 39.37 0.13
N ILE A 107 -25.25 40.39 0.85
CA ILE A 107 -26.28 41.32 0.38
C ILE A 107 -25.83 42.04 -0.90
N LYS A 108 -24.58 42.48 -0.96
CA LYS A 108 -24.03 43.15 -2.15
C LYS A 108 -23.94 42.22 -3.37
N ASN A 109 -23.72 40.92 -3.16
CA ASN A 109 -23.72 39.92 -4.23
C ASN A 109 -25.14 39.61 -4.74
N LEU A 110 -26.15 39.69 -3.87
CA LEU A 110 -27.57 39.57 -4.24
C LEU A 110 -28.04 40.72 -5.12
N ASP A 111 -27.64 41.96 -4.79
CA ASP A 111 -27.98 43.19 -5.52
C ASP A 111 -27.69 43.09 -7.03
N LYS A 112 -26.57 42.44 -7.39
CA LYS A 112 -26.15 42.25 -8.80
C LYS A 112 -27.14 41.44 -9.64
N ASN A 113 -27.95 40.57 -9.04
CA ASN A 113 -28.88 39.67 -9.74
C ASN A 113 -30.32 40.17 -9.73
N ILE A 114 -30.61 41.24 -9.00
CA ILE A 114 -31.95 41.79 -8.85
C ILE A 114 -32.10 42.97 -9.82
N ALA A 115 -32.67 42.71 -10.99
CA ALA A 115 -32.97 43.75 -11.99
C ALA A 115 -34.28 44.48 -11.65
N LEU A 116 -34.35 45.13 -10.49
CA LEU A 116 -35.46 46.04 -10.16
C LEU A 116 -35.12 47.45 -10.66
N GLY A 117 -36.06 48.11 -11.31
CA GLY A 117 -35.89 49.51 -11.75
C GLY A 117 -36.16 50.47 -10.59
N ASP A 118 -35.41 51.57 -10.49
CA ASP A 118 -35.57 52.58 -9.44
C ASP A 118 -37.03 53.05 -9.29
N ASP A 119 -37.74 53.23 -10.40
CA ASP A 119 -39.17 53.61 -10.41
C ASP A 119 -40.06 52.60 -9.67
N THR A 120 -39.73 51.29 -9.76
CA THR A 120 -40.48 50.23 -9.08
C THR A 120 -40.17 50.16 -7.59
N ILE A 121 -38.94 50.51 -7.22
CA ILE A 121 -38.51 50.60 -5.82
C ILE A 121 -39.19 51.80 -5.17
N GLU A 122 -39.21 52.95 -5.84
CA GLU A 122 -39.88 54.17 -5.35
C GLU A 122 -41.38 53.96 -5.15
N ASP A 123 -42.07 53.28 -6.07
CA ASP A 123 -43.50 52.97 -5.95
C ASP A 123 -43.77 52.00 -4.78
N LEU A 124 -42.97 50.94 -4.64
CA LEU A 124 -43.08 50.01 -3.51
C LEU A 124 -42.82 50.69 -2.16
N LEU A 125 -41.82 51.56 -2.10
CA LEU A 125 -41.49 52.30 -0.88
C LEU A 125 -42.55 53.36 -0.54
N SER A 126 -43.13 54.01 -1.55
CA SER A 126 -44.17 55.02 -1.36
C SER A 126 -45.53 54.41 -1.01
N SER A 127 -45.80 53.19 -1.47
CA SER A 127 -47.06 52.47 -1.26
C SER A 127 -47.11 51.72 0.08
N ASN A 128 -45.95 51.36 0.65
CA ASN A 128 -45.91 50.53 1.85
C ASN A 128 -45.72 51.36 3.13
N ALA A 129 -46.81 51.68 3.81
CA ALA A 129 -46.82 52.51 5.02
C ALA A 129 -46.11 51.88 6.25
N ASN A 130 -45.70 50.61 6.18
CA ASN A 130 -45.07 49.90 7.30
C ASN A 130 -43.53 49.95 7.30
N ILE A 131 -42.91 50.66 6.37
CA ILE A 131 -41.43 50.74 6.28
C ILE A 131 -40.83 51.39 7.54
N GLU A 132 -41.54 52.35 8.14
CA GLU A 132 -41.10 53.00 9.37
C GLU A 132 -41.00 52.02 10.55
N HIS A 133 -41.78 50.93 10.55
CA HIS A 133 -41.68 49.86 11.55
C HIS A 133 -40.42 49.00 11.35
N LEU A 134 -39.94 48.85 10.11
CA LEU A 134 -38.74 48.05 9.79
C LEU A 134 -37.42 48.76 10.14
N ILE A 135 -37.45 50.07 10.38
CA ILE A 135 -36.28 50.87 10.79
C ILE A 135 -36.12 50.89 12.32
N LEU A 136 -37.19 50.61 13.06
CA LEU A 136 -37.24 50.71 14.53
C LEU A 136 -36.96 49.39 15.26
N GLU A 137 -36.90 48.28 14.55
CA GLU A 137 -36.55 46.93 15.05
C GLU A 137 -35.10 46.59 14.68
#